data_AF-A0A2I0DBC1-F1
#
_entry.id   AF-A0A2I0DBC1-F1
#
_cell.length_a   1.000
_cell.length_b   1.000
_cell.length_c   1.000
_cell.angle_alpha   90.00
_cell.angle_beta   90.00
_cell.angle_gamma   90.00
#
_symmetry.space_group_name_H-M   'P 1'
#
loop_
_entity.id
_entity.type
_entity.pdbx_description
1 polymer ?
#
loop_
_entity_poly.entity_id
_entity_poly.type
_entity_poly.pdbx_seq_one_letter_code
_entity_poly.pdbx_strand_id
1 'polypeptide(L)' 'MLTTINFRISENQKEKLQVLAEEKDEKISTVLREIIENYLEDHDYKESKPKWDKHDFEVIYLDMDDF' A
#
# COMPACT_ATOMS: atom_id res chain seq x y z
N MET A 1 5.73 -14.40 10.58
CA MET A 1 4.36 -14.11 11.09
C MET A 1 3.58 -13.53 9.92
N LEU A 2 2.34 -14.00 9.69
CA LEU A 2 1.44 -13.38 8.71
C LEU A 2 0.75 -12.20 9.41
N THR A 3 1.12 -10.98 9.05
CA THR A 3 0.46 -9.76 9.54
C THR A 3 -0.51 -9.28 8.47
N THR A 4 -1.78 -9.13 8.83
CA THR A 4 -2.80 -8.56 7.95
C THR A 4 -2.86 -7.05 8.18
N ILE A 5 -2.84 -6.28 7.09
CA ILE A 5 -2.98 -4.83 7.13
C ILE A 5 -4.30 -4.47 6.43
N ASN A 6 -5.13 -3.67 7.11
CA ASN A 6 -6.39 -3.19 6.55
C ASN A 6 -6.21 -1.74 6.10
N PHE A 7 -6.56 -1.46 4.84
CA PHE A 7 -6.52 -0.11 4.28
C PHE A 7 -7.93 0.39 4.01
N ARG A 8 -8.16 1.67 4.28
CA ARG A 8 -9.36 2.37 3.82
C ARG A 8 -8.94 3.31 2.69
N ILE A 9 -9.47 3.04 1.51
CA ILE A 9 -9.18 3.81 0.29
C ILE A 9 -10.49 4.39 -0.25
N SER A 10 -10.37 5.43 -1.08
CA SER A 10 -11.53 5.98 -1.77
C SER A 10 -12.04 5.00 -2.84
N GLU A 11 -13.29 5.17 -3.25
CA GLU A 11 -13.91 4.33 -4.28
C GLU A 11 -13.19 4.44 -5.63
N ASN A 12 -12.80 5.66 -6.02
CA ASN A 12 -12.00 5.91 -7.23
C ASN A 12 -10.65 5.18 -7.20
N GLN A 13 -9.94 5.22 -6.07
CA GLN A 13 -8.68 4.49 -5.93
C GLN A 13 -8.89 2.96 -6.01
N LYS A 14 -10.00 2.47 -5.45
CA LYS A 14 -10.36 1.06 -5.53
C LYS A 14 -10.62 0.63 -6.98
N GLU A 15 -11.34 1.43 -7.76
CA GLU A 15 -11.59 1.15 -9.18
C GLU A 15 -10.28 1.11 -9.98
N LYS A 16 -9.38 2.06 -9.78
CA LYS A 16 -8.06 2.06 -10.43
C LYS A 16 -7.25 0.81 -10.08
N LEU A 17 -7.22 0.42 -8.80
CA LEU A 17 -6.55 -0.79 -8.34
C LEU A 17 -7.18 -2.07 -8.91
N GLN A 18 -8.50 -2.09 -9.07
CA GLN A 18 -9.23 -3.20 -9.68
C GLN A 18 -8.81 -3.38 -11.15
N VAL A 19 -8.76 -2.29 -11.93
CA VAL A 19 -8.30 -2.33 -13.32
C VAL A 19 -6.86 -2.85 -13.42
N LEU A 20 -5.94 -2.33 -12.60
CA LEU A 20 -4.55 -2.78 -12.58
C LEU A 20 -4.40 -4.26 -12.20
N ALA A 21 -5.23 -4.74 -11.26
CA ALA A 21 -5.25 -6.14 -10.85
C ALA A 21 -5.75 -7.05 -11.98
N GLU A 22 -6.77 -6.62 -12.72
CA GLU A 22 -7.30 -7.35 -13.87
C GLU A 22 -6.30 -7.39 -15.04
N GLU A 23 -5.60 -6.29 -15.32
CA GLU A 23 -4.55 -6.24 -16.35
C GLU A 23 -3.37 -7.18 -16.04
N LYS A 24 -3.05 -7.35 -14.76
CA LYS A 24 -1.97 -8.23 -14.28
C LYS A 24 -2.40 -9.68 -14.03
N ASP A 25 -3.69 -10.01 -14.11
CA ASP A 25 -4.28 -11.28 -13.65
C ASP A 25 -3.90 -11.62 -12.19
N GLU A 26 -3.91 -10.60 -11.33
CA GLU A 26 -3.52 -10.70 -9.92
C GLU A 26 -4.63 -10.24 -8.97
N LYS A 27 -4.45 -10.52 -7.67
CA LYS A 27 -5.32 -9.96 -6.64
C LYS A 27 -4.94 -8.51 -6.36
N ILE A 28 -5.92 -7.67 -6.08
CA ILE A 28 -5.71 -6.28 -5.62
C ILE A 28 -4.71 -6.20 -4.46
N SER A 29 -4.74 -7.16 -3.53
CA SER A 29 -3.81 -7.21 -2.40
C SER A 29 -2.34 -7.40 -2.81
N THR A 30 -2.10 -8.10 -3.92
CA THR A 30 -0.75 -8.33 -4.47
C THR A 30 -0.24 -7.06 -5.11
N VAL A 31 -1.06 -6.45 -5.98
CA VAL A 31 -0.75 -5.18 -6.64
C VAL A 31 -0.52 -4.06 -5.62
N LEU A 32 -1.39 -3.94 -4.62
CA LEU A 32 -1.25 -2.93 -3.57
C LEU A 32 0.04 -3.12 -2.77
N ARG A 33 0.44 -4.36 -2.49
CA ARG A 33 1.70 -4.66 -1.81
C ARG A 33 2.89 -4.22 -2.66
N GLU A 34 2.91 -4.57 -3.94
CA GLU A 34 3.99 -4.21 -4.86
C GLU A 34 4.15 -2.68 -4.95
N ILE A 35 3.04 -1.95 -5.04
CA ILE A 35 3.05 -0.47 -5.05
C ILE A 35 3.69 0.08 -3.77
N ILE A 36 3.29 -0.44 -2.60
CA ILE A 36 3.84 0.01 -1.31
C ILE A 36 5.31 -0.35 -1.19
N GLU A 37 5.71 -1.57 -1.58
CA GLU A 37 7.10 -2.03 -1.53
C GLU A 37 7.99 -1.16 -2.42
N ASN A 38 7.58 -0.90 -3.67
CA ASN A 38 8.31 -0.04 -4.60
C ASN A 38 8.42 1.40 -4.06
N TYR A 39 7.33 1.96 -3.52
CA TYR A 39 7.35 3.29 -2.92
C TYR A 39 8.34 3.38 -1.74
N LEU A 40 8.36 2.36 -0.86
CA LEU A 40 9.29 2.33 0.27
C LEU A 40 10.74 2.15 -0.17
N GLU A 41 11.00 1.39 -1.24
CA GLU A 41 12.33 1.21 -1.80
C GLU A 41 12.86 2.49 -2.46
N ASP A 42 12.01 3.20 -3.21
CA ASP A 42 12.37 4.44 -3.91
C ASP A 42 12.57 5.63 -2.97
N HIS A 43 11.87 5.64 -1.83
CA HIS A 43 11.99 6.70 -0.81
C HIS A 43 13.06 6.45 0.25
N ASP A 44 13.97 5.50 0.03
CA ASP A 44 15.09 5.14 0.92
C ASP A 44 14.67 5.00 2.40
N TYR A 45 13.53 4.34 2.65
CA TYR A 45 13.07 3.95 3.99
C TYR A 45 13.99 2.90 4.67
N LYS A 46 15.23 2.73 4.17
CA LYS A 46 16.22 1.76 4.62
C LYS A 46 16.94 2.18 5.90
N GLU A 47 16.97 3.47 6.26
CA GLU A 47 17.71 3.94 7.46
C GLU A 47 16.90 4.10 8.75
N SER A 48 15.57 4.01 8.70
CA SER A 48 14.75 4.02 9.91
C SER A 48 13.75 2.89 9.84
N LYS A 49 14.19 1.63 9.99
CA LYS A 49 13.25 0.53 10.28
C LYS A 49 12.39 0.95 11.45
N PRO A 50 11.11 1.32 11.25
CA PRO A 50 10.25 1.56 12.39
C PRO A 50 10.14 0.19 13.04
N LYS A 51 10.45 0.10 14.33
CA LYS A 51 9.98 -1.04 15.11
C LYS A 51 8.47 -0.84 15.16
N TRP A 52 7.77 -1.39 14.16
CA TRP A 52 6.32 -1.33 14.08
C TRP A 52 5.77 -2.09 15.28
N ASP A 53 5.44 -1.36 16.34
CA ASP A 53 4.69 -1.90 17.46
C ASP A 53 3.23 -2.04 17.02
N LYS A 54 2.59 -3.12 17.45
CA LYS A 54 1.26 -3.56 16.97
C LYS A 54 0.11 -2.55 17.21
N HIS A 55 0.39 -1.39 17.80
CA HIS A 55 -0.57 -0.35 18.16
C HIS A 55 -0.60 0.84 17.19
N ASP A 56 0.34 0.95 16.24
CA ASP A 56 0.47 2.15 15.39
C ASP A 56 -0.33 2.10 14.07
N PHE A 57 -1.33 1.21 13.95
CA PHE A 57 -2.20 1.13 12.76
C PHE A 57 -3.31 2.19 12.77
N GLU A 58 -3.00 3.43 13.13
CA GLU A 58 -3.92 4.55 12.98
C GLU A 58 -3.76 5.14 11.57
N VAL A 59 -4.39 4.48 10.60
CA VAL A 59 -4.74 4.95 9.24
C VAL A 59 -3.71 5.87 8.57
N ILE A 60 -2.88 5.30 7.70
CA ILE A 60 -2.00 6.07 6.81
C ILE A 60 -2.83 6.61 5.64
N TYR A 61 -3.04 7.93 5.59
CA TYR A 61 -3.58 8.61 4.42
C TYR A 61 -2.42 8.95 3.47
N LEU A 62 -2.42 8.37 2.28
CA LEU A 62 -1.51 8.75 1.20
C LEU A 62 -2.25 9.73 0.29
N ASP A 63 -1.94 11.02 0.42
CA ASP A 63 -2.39 12.05 -0.51
C ASP A 63 -1.57 11.93 -1.80
N MET A 64 -2.22 11.46 -2.86
CA MET A 64 -1.63 11.20 -4.18
C MET A 64 -2.16 12.22 -5.21
N ASP A 65 -2.15 13.51 -4.86
CA ASP A 65 -2.66 14.60 -5.72
C ASP A 65 -1.59 15.21 -6.66
N ASP A 66 -0.36 14.69 -6.67
CA ASP A 66 0.77 15.22 -7.48
C ASP A 66 1.09 14.40 -8.76
N PHE A 67 0.08 13.79 -9.40
CA PHE A 67 0.24 13.12 -10.71
C PHE A 67 -0.75 13.61 -11.79
#